data_AF-A0A6V7CBG5-F1
#
_entry.id   AF-A0A6V7CBG5-F1
#
_cell.length_a   1.000
_cell.length_b   1.000
_cell.length_c   1.000
_cell.angle_alpha   90.00
_cell.angle_beta   90.00
_cell.angle_gamma   90.00
#
_symmetry.space_group_name_H-M   'P 1'
#
loop_
_entity.id
_entity.type
_entity.pdbx_description
1 polymer ?
#
loop_
_entity_poly.entity_id
_entity_poly.type
_entity_poly.pdbx_seq_one_letter_code
_entity_poly.pdbx_strand_id
1 'polypeptide(L)'
;MRHIQIVRSKRRIPRQEEQGKLLSKQSWSITRFVGSLAAMTTLAGIVLHGCGHVAYTSYLKAWGVQADLFPQSADWKVVRGYYAIVLQGLGMIRSFPWISVAIALFVVWLAVWIYRLPDLPVNQGLIEQFGRRHPRIMLFLSSGGIAASGIYLALTLFFVGLFVAIPPGLLGEHAGKDEAITEKSRLLGPVSRGDSELWEKGKRKIRGHIIASSSDLIAIYDTDLHQVRTLSRGDWEIRRVGL
;
A
#
# COMPACT_ATOMS: atom_id res chain seq x y z
N MET A 1 34.78 21.63 -73.70
CA MET A 1 34.43 22.36 -72.46
C MET A 1 34.37 21.35 -71.32
N ARG A 2 35.09 21.60 -70.22
CA ARG A 2 35.26 20.66 -69.09
C ARG A 2 34.01 20.67 -68.18
N HIS A 3 33.39 19.52 -67.97
CA HIS A 3 32.42 19.33 -66.88
C HIS A 3 33.17 18.89 -65.61
N ILE A 4 33.20 19.77 -64.62
CA ILE A 4 33.65 19.46 -63.26
C ILE A 4 32.50 18.69 -62.58
N GLN A 5 32.67 17.38 -62.37
CA GLN A 5 31.79 16.63 -61.48
C GLN A 5 32.18 16.92 -60.03
N ILE A 6 31.35 17.71 -59.34
CA ILE A 6 31.41 17.86 -57.90
C ILE A 6 30.86 16.55 -57.30
N VAL A 7 31.74 15.69 -56.82
CA VAL A 7 31.39 14.52 -56.02
C VAL A 7 30.82 15.00 -54.69
N ARG A 8 29.50 15.07 -54.59
CA ARG A 8 28.79 15.34 -53.33
C ARG A 8 28.94 14.10 -52.46
N SER A 9 29.81 14.17 -51.45
CA SER A 9 30.04 13.08 -50.50
C SER A 9 28.71 12.66 -49.86
N LYS A 10 28.40 11.37 -49.99
CA LYS A 10 27.20 10.74 -49.42
C LYS A 10 27.35 10.78 -47.89
N ARG A 11 26.73 11.79 -47.27
CA ARG A 11 26.66 11.99 -45.81
C ARG A 11 26.27 10.68 -45.12
N ARG A 12 27.17 10.11 -44.31
CA ARG A 12 26.87 9.04 -43.33
C ARG A 12 25.94 9.61 -42.25
N ILE A 13 24.63 9.58 -42.46
CA ILE A 13 23.61 9.97 -41.46
C ILE A 13 22.89 8.81 -40.73
N PRO A 14 22.86 7.52 -41.19
CA PRO A 14 21.96 6.55 -40.56
C PRO A 14 22.35 6.19 -39.11
N ARG A 15 23.65 6.24 -38.76
CA ARG A 15 24.14 5.80 -37.45
C ARG A 15 23.80 6.74 -36.29
N GLN A 16 23.80 8.05 -36.53
CA GLN A 16 23.48 9.05 -35.49
C GLN A 16 21.97 9.12 -35.20
N GLU A 17 21.12 8.95 -36.21
CA GLU A 17 19.67 8.96 -36.04
C GLU A 17 19.18 7.68 -35.34
N GLU A 18 19.75 6.51 -35.66
CA GLU A 18 19.48 5.28 -34.91
C GLU A 18 19.98 5.34 -33.47
N GLN A 19 21.18 5.89 -33.23
CA GLN A 19 21.68 6.12 -31.87
C GLN A 19 20.76 7.06 -31.08
N GLY A 20 20.28 8.14 -31.68
CA GLY A 20 19.33 9.06 -31.04
C GLY A 20 17.99 8.41 -30.71
N LYS A 21 17.47 7.56 -31.61
CA LYS A 21 16.23 6.78 -31.39
C LYS A 21 16.40 5.70 -30.32
N LEU A 22 17.56 5.06 -30.24
CA LEU A 22 17.86 4.08 -29.19
C LEU A 22 18.01 4.74 -27.82
N LEU A 23 18.71 5.88 -27.75
CA LEU A 23 18.86 6.66 -26.52
C LEU A 23 17.52 7.23 -26.03
N SER A 24 16.66 7.72 -26.93
CA SER A 24 15.34 8.22 -26.57
C SER A 24 14.39 7.11 -26.11
N LYS A 25 14.38 5.96 -26.80
CA LYS A 25 13.62 4.76 -26.36
C LYS A 25 14.11 4.25 -25.00
N GLN A 26 15.43 4.23 -24.78
CA GLN A 26 16.03 3.81 -23.52
C GLN A 26 15.69 4.78 -22.38
N SER A 27 15.82 6.09 -22.61
CA SER A 27 15.45 7.12 -21.64
C SER A 27 13.97 7.02 -21.24
N TRP A 28 13.08 6.83 -22.22
CA TRP A 28 11.65 6.68 -21.98
C TRP A 28 11.32 5.38 -21.22
N SER A 29 12.05 4.29 -21.47
CA SER A 29 11.92 3.05 -20.71
C SER A 29 12.36 3.23 -19.24
N ILE A 30 13.45 3.96 -18.99
CA ILE A 30 13.94 4.24 -17.64
C ILE A 30 12.93 5.10 -16.87
N THR A 31 12.42 6.17 -17.46
CA THR A 31 11.43 7.05 -16.81
C THR A 31 10.17 6.28 -16.38
N ARG A 32 9.70 5.36 -17.22
CA ARG A 32 8.54 4.52 -16.89
C ARG A 32 8.83 3.52 -15.78
N PHE A 33 10.02 2.95 -15.77
CA PHE A 33 10.45 2.06 -14.71
C PHE A 33 10.52 2.79 -13.36
N VAL A 34 11.20 3.95 -13.33
CA VAL A 34 11.31 4.78 -12.12
C VAL A 34 9.94 5.25 -11.64
N GLY A 35 9.07 5.72 -12.56
CA GLY A 35 7.72 6.13 -12.23
C GLY A 35 6.88 5.00 -11.64
N SER A 36 6.96 3.80 -12.22
CA SER A 36 6.27 2.60 -11.69
C SER A 36 6.78 2.22 -10.32
N LEU A 37 8.10 2.23 -10.10
CA LEU A 37 8.71 1.90 -8.82
C LEU A 37 8.30 2.90 -7.73
N ALA A 38 8.29 4.20 -8.06
CA ALA A 38 7.82 5.24 -7.15
C ALA A 38 6.35 5.03 -6.77
N ALA A 39 5.47 4.78 -7.75
CA ALA A 39 4.06 4.50 -7.51
C ALA A 39 3.85 3.26 -6.61
N MET A 40 4.60 2.18 -6.86
CA MET A 40 4.56 0.98 -6.02
C MET A 40 5.01 1.27 -4.58
N THR A 41 6.06 2.06 -4.41
CA THR A 41 6.59 2.43 -3.10
C THR A 41 5.58 3.29 -2.32
N THR A 42 4.95 4.26 -2.99
CA THR A 42 3.88 5.07 -2.39
C THR A 42 2.68 4.21 -2.00
N LEU A 43 2.25 3.30 -2.88
CA LEU A 43 1.13 2.41 -2.61
C LEU A 43 1.41 1.49 -1.41
N ALA A 44 2.62 0.93 -1.35
CA ALA A 44 3.06 0.12 -0.21
C ALA A 44 3.08 0.94 1.09
N GLY A 45 3.57 2.18 1.05
CA GLY A 45 3.56 3.09 2.20
C GLY A 45 2.14 3.39 2.71
N ILE A 46 1.18 3.64 1.81
CA ILE A 46 -0.23 3.85 2.15
C ILE A 46 -0.82 2.61 2.82
N VAL A 47 -0.57 1.42 2.26
CA VAL A 47 -1.07 0.16 2.82
C VAL A 47 -0.46 -0.11 4.20
N LEU A 48 0.86 0.09 4.36
CA LEU A 48 1.53 -0.05 5.66
C LEU A 48 0.94 0.91 6.69
N HIS A 49 0.78 2.18 6.34
CA HIS A 49 0.16 3.17 7.21
C HIS A 49 -1.26 2.76 7.62
N GLY A 50 -2.08 2.32 6.65
CA GLY A 50 -3.43 1.85 6.88
C GLY A 50 -3.47 0.64 7.80
N CYS A 51 -2.66 -0.39 7.54
CA CYS A 51 -2.55 -1.59 8.37
C CYS A 51 -2.18 -1.26 9.81
N GLY A 52 -1.17 -0.41 10.02
CA GLY A 52 -0.77 -0.05 11.37
C GLY A 52 -1.80 0.84 12.09
N HIS A 53 -2.51 1.69 11.35
CA HIS A 53 -3.64 2.44 11.92
C HIS A 53 -4.74 1.49 12.39
N VAL A 54 -5.21 0.58 11.53
CA VAL A 54 -6.27 -0.37 11.87
C VAL A 54 -5.83 -1.35 12.96
N ALA A 55 -4.58 -1.81 12.94
CA ALA A 55 -4.03 -2.64 14.00
C ALA A 55 -4.06 -1.93 15.35
N TYR A 56 -3.65 -0.67 15.39
CA TYR A 56 -3.67 0.07 16.64
C TYR A 56 -5.08 0.37 17.15
N THR A 57 -5.99 0.79 16.28
CA THR A 57 -7.38 1.07 16.69
C THR A 57 -8.08 -0.21 17.13
N SER A 58 -7.82 -1.34 16.46
CA SER A 58 -8.38 -2.64 16.84
C SER A 58 -7.81 -3.15 18.15
N TYR A 59 -6.52 -2.95 18.40
CA TYR A 59 -5.86 -3.23 19.67
C TYR A 59 -6.50 -2.44 20.83
N LEU A 60 -6.64 -1.12 20.68
CA LEU A 60 -7.27 -0.28 21.71
C LEU A 60 -8.73 -0.64 21.94
N LYS A 61 -9.48 -0.87 20.85
CA LYS A 61 -10.89 -1.29 20.94
C LYS A 61 -11.04 -2.64 21.64
N ALA A 62 -10.14 -3.59 21.39
CA ALA A 62 -10.12 -4.86 22.10
C ALA A 62 -9.87 -4.68 23.61
N TRP A 63 -9.10 -3.67 24.00
CA TRP A 63 -8.92 -3.23 25.39
C TRP A 63 -10.07 -2.36 25.94
N GLY A 64 -11.06 -1.99 25.13
CA GLY A 64 -12.13 -1.07 25.54
C GLY A 64 -11.70 0.40 25.65
N VAL A 65 -10.54 0.75 25.08
CA VAL A 65 -10.02 2.12 25.04
C VAL A 65 -10.52 2.82 23.76
N GLN A 66 -10.97 4.06 23.88
CA GLN A 66 -11.33 4.87 22.71
C GLN A 66 -10.07 5.29 21.95
N ALA A 67 -9.94 4.85 20.70
CA ALA A 67 -8.71 5.03 19.94
C ALA A 67 -8.41 6.49 19.56
N ASP A 68 -9.46 7.30 19.36
CA ASP A 68 -9.34 8.70 18.96
C ASP A 68 -8.66 9.57 20.03
N LEU A 69 -8.66 9.11 21.29
CA LEU A 69 -8.01 9.78 22.42
C LEU A 69 -6.48 9.59 22.45
N PHE A 70 -5.95 8.63 21.67
CA PHE A 70 -4.55 8.27 21.68
C PHE A 70 -3.95 8.34 20.27
N PRO A 71 -3.87 9.52 19.64
CA PRO A 71 -3.31 9.62 18.30
C PRO A 71 -1.84 9.17 18.26
N GLN A 72 -1.48 8.47 17.19
CA GLN A 72 -0.12 8.02 16.92
C GLN A 72 0.47 8.76 15.72
N SER A 73 1.79 8.97 15.74
CA SER A 73 2.52 9.56 14.63
C SER A 73 2.40 8.69 13.36
N ALA A 74 2.50 9.33 12.20
CA ALA A 74 2.41 8.63 10.92
C ALA A 74 3.51 7.56 10.78
N ASP A 75 4.73 7.86 11.24
CA ASP A 75 5.88 6.96 11.21
C ASP A 75 5.62 5.69 12.03
N TRP A 76 5.04 5.85 13.22
CA TRP A 76 4.71 4.71 14.07
C TRP A 76 3.65 3.80 13.44
N LYS A 77 2.66 4.38 12.75
CA LYS A 77 1.66 3.61 12.00
C LYS A 77 2.31 2.79 10.89
N VAL A 78 3.27 3.33 10.15
CA VAL A 78 3.99 2.57 9.11
C VAL A 78 4.77 1.40 9.71
N VAL A 79 5.51 1.64 10.81
CA VAL A 79 6.28 0.59 11.50
C VAL A 79 5.37 -0.52 12.05
N ARG A 80 4.26 -0.15 12.68
CA ARG A 80 3.30 -1.14 13.17
C ARG A 80 2.64 -1.92 12.02
N GLY A 81 2.36 -1.25 10.91
CA GLY A 81 1.86 -1.88 9.70
C GLY A 81 2.82 -2.91 9.12
N TYR A 82 4.12 -2.62 9.16
CA TYR A 82 5.16 -3.58 8.77
C TYR A 82 5.08 -4.85 9.63
N TYR A 83 4.99 -4.72 10.95
CA TYR A 83 4.86 -5.87 11.84
C TYR A 83 3.56 -6.66 11.61
N ALA A 84 2.43 -5.97 11.41
CA ALA A 84 1.15 -6.61 11.10
C ALA A 84 1.22 -7.44 9.81
N ILE A 85 1.83 -6.91 8.75
CA ILE A 85 1.93 -7.63 7.47
C ILE A 85 2.98 -8.74 7.52
N VAL A 86 4.18 -8.46 8.04
CA VAL A 86 5.32 -9.38 7.94
C VAL A 86 5.21 -10.50 8.98
N LEU A 87 4.90 -10.20 10.24
CA LEU A 87 4.89 -11.22 11.28
C LEU A 87 3.56 -11.96 11.35
N GLN A 88 2.44 -11.24 11.26
CA GLN A 88 1.10 -11.84 11.37
C GLN A 88 0.49 -12.21 10.01
N GLY A 89 0.76 -11.43 8.96
CA GLY A 89 0.27 -11.72 7.61
C GLY A 89 0.83 -13.01 6.99
N LEU A 90 2.05 -13.44 7.37
CA LEU A 90 2.58 -14.76 6.97
C LEU A 90 1.70 -15.92 7.47
N GLY A 91 1.07 -15.78 8.63
CA GLY A 91 0.11 -16.77 9.16
C GLY A 91 -1.20 -16.81 8.37
N MET A 92 -1.65 -15.65 7.86
CA MET A 92 -2.89 -15.53 7.08
C MET A 92 -2.72 -15.93 5.61
N ILE A 93 -1.48 -16.21 5.16
CA ILE A 93 -1.18 -16.63 3.80
C ILE A 93 -1.93 -17.90 3.39
N ARG A 94 -2.35 -18.75 4.32
CA ARG A 94 -3.14 -19.96 3.99
C ARG A 94 -4.64 -19.68 3.84
N SER A 95 -5.14 -18.66 4.50
CA SER A 95 -6.58 -18.32 4.56
C SER A 95 -6.98 -17.28 3.52
N PHE A 96 -6.02 -16.66 2.85
CA PHE A 96 -6.26 -15.64 1.83
C PHE A 96 -6.83 -16.28 0.54
N PRO A 97 -7.82 -15.68 -0.13
CA PRO A 97 -8.47 -16.26 -1.31
C PRO A 97 -7.58 -16.11 -2.56
N TRP A 98 -6.44 -16.80 -2.60
CA TRP A 98 -5.46 -16.74 -3.70
C TRP A 98 -6.05 -17.01 -5.07
N ILE A 99 -7.08 -17.85 -5.15
CA ILE A 99 -7.79 -18.15 -6.40
C ILE A 99 -8.43 -16.87 -6.95
N SER A 100 -9.06 -16.05 -6.09
CA SER A 100 -9.68 -14.79 -6.51
C SER A 100 -8.63 -13.78 -6.99
N VAL A 101 -7.48 -13.73 -6.32
CA VAL A 101 -6.34 -12.89 -6.72
C VAL A 101 -5.77 -13.36 -8.05
N ALA A 102 -5.60 -14.67 -8.24
CA ALA A 102 -5.10 -15.24 -9.48
C ALA A 102 -6.06 -14.96 -10.65
N ILE A 103 -7.38 -15.07 -10.44
CA ILE A 103 -8.39 -14.72 -11.44
C ILE A 103 -8.31 -13.22 -11.76
N ALA A 104 -8.22 -12.35 -10.77
CA ALA A 104 -8.07 -10.91 -10.97
C ALA A 104 -6.82 -10.57 -11.80
N LEU A 105 -5.67 -11.14 -11.42
CA LEU A 105 -4.41 -10.97 -12.15
C LEU A 105 -4.50 -11.53 -13.57
N PHE A 106 -5.19 -12.66 -13.77
CA PHE A 106 -5.42 -13.23 -15.08
C PHE A 106 -6.30 -12.33 -15.96
N VAL A 107 -7.37 -11.75 -15.42
CA VAL A 107 -8.22 -10.80 -16.15
C VAL A 107 -7.44 -9.55 -16.55
N VAL A 108 -6.64 -8.99 -15.65
CA VAL A 108 -5.77 -7.85 -15.97
C VAL A 108 -4.72 -8.21 -17.01
N TRP A 109 -4.07 -9.37 -16.86
CA TRP A 109 -3.10 -9.88 -17.83
C TRP A 109 -3.74 -10.08 -19.21
N LEU A 110 -4.93 -10.67 -19.28
CA LEU A 110 -5.69 -10.88 -20.51
C LEU A 110 -6.09 -9.54 -21.15
N ALA A 111 -6.54 -8.57 -20.35
CA ALA A 111 -6.85 -7.23 -20.83
C ALA A 111 -5.62 -6.52 -21.42
N VAL A 112 -4.46 -6.61 -20.76
CA VAL A 112 -3.19 -6.07 -21.28
C VAL A 112 -2.76 -6.79 -22.54
N TRP A 113 -2.93 -8.12 -22.60
CA TRP A 113 -2.59 -8.93 -23.77
C TRP A 113 -3.47 -8.57 -24.98
N ILE A 114 -4.78 -8.41 -24.78
CA ILE A 114 -5.74 -7.91 -25.79
C ILE A 114 -5.37 -6.49 -26.24
N TYR A 115 -4.99 -5.61 -25.31
CA TYR A 115 -4.58 -4.25 -25.65
C TYR A 115 -3.25 -4.18 -26.43
N ARG A 116 -2.37 -5.19 -26.30
CA ARG A 116 -1.09 -5.27 -27.02
C ARG A 116 -1.14 -6.03 -28.35
N LEU A 117 -2.23 -6.72 -28.66
CA LEU A 117 -2.47 -7.32 -29.98
C LEU A 117 -2.35 -6.35 -31.18
N PRO A 118 -2.58 -5.02 -31.08
CA PRO A 118 -2.41 -4.09 -32.21
C PRO A 118 -0.94 -3.81 -32.61
N ASP A 119 0.05 -4.21 -31.82
CA ASP A 119 1.48 -3.97 -32.11
C ASP A 119 2.06 -4.94 -33.17
N LEU A 120 1.24 -5.82 -33.75
CA LEU A 120 1.57 -6.47 -35.01
C LEU A 120 1.86 -5.38 -36.06
N PRO A 121 2.86 -5.52 -36.95
CA PRO A 121 3.18 -4.50 -37.94
C PRO A 121 2.02 -4.37 -38.95
N VAL A 122 1.00 -3.60 -38.58
CA VAL A 122 -0.13 -3.31 -39.45
C VAL A 122 0.31 -2.21 -40.41
N ASN A 123 0.23 -2.49 -41.70
CA ASN A 123 0.58 -1.55 -42.75
C ASN A 123 -0.33 -0.32 -42.64
N GLN A 124 0.20 0.80 -42.14
CA GLN A 124 -0.57 2.02 -41.85
C GLN A 124 -1.34 2.55 -43.06
N GLY A 125 -0.83 2.35 -44.28
CA GLY A 125 -1.52 2.74 -45.52
C GLY A 125 -2.80 1.93 -45.81
N LEU A 126 -2.89 0.68 -45.35
CA LEU A 126 -4.11 -0.13 -45.47
C LEU A 126 -5.18 0.31 -44.47
N ILE A 127 -4.79 0.74 -43.26
CA ILE A 127 -5.73 1.26 -42.25
C ILE A 127 -6.32 2.58 -42.72
N GLU A 128 -5.51 3.49 -43.29
CA GLU A 128 -6.01 4.76 -43.84
C GLU A 128 -6.94 4.55 -45.05
N GLN A 129 -6.58 3.65 -45.97
CA GLN A 129 -7.45 3.32 -47.10
C GLN A 129 -8.76 2.66 -46.63
N PHE A 130 -8.70 1.76 -45.65
CA PHE A 130 -9.88 1.11 -45.09
C PHE A 130 -10.77 2.09 -44.32
N GLY A 131 -10.18 3.00 -43.53
CA GLY A 131 -10.90 4.03 -42.80
C GLY A 131 -11.64 5.02 -43.70
N ARG A 132 -11.05 5.37 -44.86
CA ARG A 132 -11.73 6.17 -45.90
C ARG A 132 -12.87 5.40 -46.57
N ARG A 133 -12.73 4.07 -46.73
CA ARG A 133 -13.72 3.21 -47.41
C ARG A 133 -14.90 2.83 -46.50
N HIS A 134 -14.66 2.70 -45.20
CA HIS A 134 -15.67 2.31 -44.21
C HIS A 134 -15.60 3.19 -42.94
N PRO A 135 -16.04 4.46 -43.02
CA PRO A 135 -15.93 5.41 -41.92
C PRO A 135 -16.73 5.00 -40.68
N ARG A 136 -17.89 4.34 -40.86
CA ARG A 136 -18.71 3.85 -39.74
C ARG A 136 -18.00 2.77 -38.92
N ILE A 137 -17.31 1.83 -39.59
CA ILE A 137 -16.57 0.75 -38.94
C ILE A 137 -15.38 1.33 -38.17
N MET A 138 -14.68 2.32 -38.75
CA MET A 138 -13.58 3.00 -38.07
C MET A 138 -14.03 3.81 -36.85
N LEU A 139 -15.21 4.44 -36.91
CA LEU A 139 -15.82 5.11 -35.76
C LEU A 139 -16.14 4.10 -34.64
N PHE A 140 -16.67 2.92 -34.98
CA PHE A 140 -16.91 1.83 -34.01
C PHE A 140 -15.62 1.28 -33.40
N LEU A 141 -14.55 1.12 -34.18
CA LEU A 141 -13.25 0.68 -33.67
C LEU A 141 -12.60 1.73 -32.76
N SER A 142 -12.66 3.01 -33.12
CA SER A 142 -12.08 4.08 -32.29
C SER A 142 -12.89 4.30 -31.01
N SER A 143 -14.23 4.26 -31.09
CA SER A 143 -15.09 4.27 -29.90
C SER A 143 -14.89 3.03 -29.04
N GLY A 144 -14.67 1.87 -29.66
CA GLY A 144 -14.34 0.63 -28.98
C GLY A 144 -13.00 0.70 -28.24
N GLY A 145 -11.97 1.31 -28.84
CA GLY A 145 -10.68 1.54 -28.20
C GLY A 145 -10.75 2.48 -27.00
N ILE A 146 -11.53 3.56 -27.10
CA ILE A 146 -11.77 4.49 -25.99
C ILE A 146 -12.56 3.79 -24.87
N ALA A 147 -13.61 3.04 -25.22
CA ALA A 147 -14.39 2.27 -24.24
C ALA A 147 -13.54 1.21 -23.54
N ALA A 148 -12.71 0.46 -24.27
CA ALA A 148 -11.79 -0.52 -23.71
C ALA A 148 -10.75 0.13 -22.79
N SER A 149 -10.23 1.30 -23.16
CA SER A 149 -9.30 2.07 -22.31
C SER A 149 -9.97 2.56 -21.03
N GLY A 150 -11.22 3.02 -21.12
CA GLY A 150 -12.04 3.41 -19.96
C GLY A 150 -12.30 2.24 -19.02
N ILE A 151 -12.67 1.08 -19.56
CA ILE A 151 -12.87 -0.16 -18.78
C ILE A 151 -11.55 -0.59 -18.12
N TYR A 152 -10.44 -0.56 -18.85
CA TYR A 152 -9.12 -0.87 -18.31
C TYR A 152 -8.75 0.06 -17.14
N LEU A 153 -8.96 1.36 -17.30
CA LEU A 153 -8.69 2.34 -16.24
C LEU A 153 -9.59 2.09 -15.03
N ALA A 154 -10.89 1.87 -15.24
CA ALA A 154 -11.85 1.60 -14.18
C ALA A 154 -11.50 0.32 -13.40
N LEU A 155 -11.18 -0.77 -14.10
CA LEU A 155 -10.74 -2.02 -13.48
C LEU A 155 -9.42 -1.84 -12.72
N THR A 156 -8.48 -1.11 -13.29
CA THR A 156 -7.19 -0.82 -12.62
C THR A 156 -7.41 -0.04 -11.32
N LEU A 157 -8.20 1.03 -11.37
CA LEU A 157 -8.53 1.83 -10.18
C LEU A 157 -9.31 1.02 -9.15
N PHE A 158 -10.22 0.15 -9.59
CA PHE A 158 -10.95 -0.77 -8.72
C PHE A 158 -9.99 -1.72 -7.99
N PHE A 159 -9.07 -2.38 -8.70
CA PHE A 159 -8.09 -3.29 -8.09
C PHE A 159 -7.10 -2.56 -7.17
N VAL A 160 -6.65 -1.36 -7.54
CA VAL A 160 -5.81 -0.53 -6.67
C VAL A 160 -6.58 -0.13 -5.40
N GLY A 161 -7.83 0.30 -5.53
CA GLY A 161 -8.69 0.61 -4.38
C GLY A 161 -8.91 -0.60 -3.47
N LEU A 162 -9.17 -1.77 -4.07
CA LEU A 162 -9.29 -3.04 -3.34
C LEU A 162 -8.00 -3.38 -2.59
N PHE A 163 -6.84 -3.23 -3.23
CA PHE A 163 -5.54 -3.46 -2.62
C PHE A 163 -5.23 -2.47 -1.49
N VAL A 164 -5.71 -1.22 -1.56
CA VAL A 164 -5.55 -0.25 -0.47
C VAL A 164 -6.49 -0.52 0.69
N ALA A 165 -7.71 -1.01 0.42
CA ALA A 165 -8.74 -1.18 1.44
C ALA A 165 -8.67 -2.53 2.18
N ILE A 166 -8.40 -3.63 1.46
CA ILE A 166 -8.48 -4.98 2.04
C ILE A 166 -7.40 -5.26 3.08
N PRO A 167 -6.09 -5.04 2.81
CA PRO A 167 -5.05 -5.43 3.76
C PRO A 167 -5.16 -4.70 5.10
N PRO A 168 -5.45 -3.39 5.18
CA PRO A 168 -5.70 -2.73 6.46
C PRO A 168 -6.84 -3.37 7.25
N GLY A 169 -7.96 -3.65 6.58
CA GLY A 169 -9.12 -4.26 7.23
C GLY A 169 -8.86 -5.69 7.70
N LEU A 170 -8.23 -6.53 6.89
CA LEU A 170 -7.99 -7.93 7.27
C LEU A 170 -6.77 -8.12 8.16
N LEU A 171 -5.60 -7.68 7.68
CA LEU A 171 -4.34 -7.92 8.36
C LEU A 171 -4.20 -7.00 9.57
N GLY A 172 -4.56 -5.72 9.42
CA GLY A 172 -4.52 -4.76 10.52
C GLY A 172 -5.45 -5.17 11.66
N GLU A 173 -6.72 -5.44 11.37
CA GLU A 173 -7.68 -5.79 12.43
C GLU A 173 -7.31 -7.08 13.17
N HIS A 174 -6.91 -8.12 12.43
CA HIS A 174 -6.47 -9.38 13.01
C HIS A 174 -5.23 -9.20 13.88
N ALA A 175 -4.23 -8.48 13.36
CA ALA A 175 -3.00 -8.15 14.09
C ALA A 175 -3.28 -7.48 15.44
N GLY A 176 -4.12 -6.44 15.42
CA GLY A 176 -4.45 -5.68 16.63
C GLY A 176 -5.23 -6.49 17.66
N LYS A 177 -6.20 -7.31 17.21
CA LYS A 177 -6.97 -8.18 18.09
C LYS A 177 -6.10 -9.27 18.73
N ASP A 178 -5.28 -9.94 17.93
CA ASP A 178 -4.40 -11.00 18.42
C ASP A 178 -3.39 -10.48 19.42
N GLU A 179 -2.82 -9.30 19.16
CA GLU A 179 -1.91 -8.62 20.09
C GLU A 179 -2.59 -8.37 21.43
N ALA A 180 -3.79 -7.78 21.42
CA ALA A 180 -4.55 -7.52 22.63
C ALA A 180 -4.95 -8.80 23.39
N ILE A 181 -5.35 -9.86 22.67
CA ILE A 181 -5.71 -11.16 23.29
C ILE A 181 -4.48 -11.81 23.91
N THR A 182 -3.35 -11.80 23.22
CA THR A 182 -2.08 -12.37 23.70
C THR A 182 -1.58 -11.62 24.93
N GLU A 183 -1.72 -10.29 24.94
CA GLU A 183 -1.32 -9.47 26.08
C GLU A 183 -2.26 -9.67 27.28
N LYS A 184 -3.57 -9.71 27.05
CA LYS A 184 -4.56 -10.04 28.08
C LYS A 184 -4.31 -11.40 28.71
N SER A 185 -3.99 -12.43 27.91
CA SER A 185 -3.73 -13.77 28.45
C SER A 185 -2.45 -13.82 29.29
N ARG A 186 -1.42 -13.03 28.93
CA ARG A 186 -0.21 -12.86 29.77
C ARG A 186 -0.53 -12.14 31.08
N LEU A 187 -1.32 -11.06 31.02
CA LEU A 187 -1.66 -10.24 32.18
C LEU A 187 -2.71 -10.88 33.09
N LEU A 188 -3.55 -11.78 32.61
CA LEU A 188 -4.53 -12.52 33.42
C LEU A 188 -4.04 -13.92 33.81
N GLY A 189 -2.81 -14.27 33.44
CA GLY A 189 -2.21 -15.57 33.76
C GLY A 189 -1.80 -15.71 35.23
N PRO A 190 -1.33 -16.91 35.64
CA PRO A 190 -1.02 -17.25 37.04
C PRO A 190 0.08 -16.37 37.67
N VAL A 191 0.90 -15.72 36.85
CA VAL A 191 1.97 -14.80 37.27
C VAL A 191 1.69 -13.41 36.70
N SER A 192 0.53 -12.86 37.03
CA SER A 192 0.23 -11.46 36.73
C SER A 192 1.00 -10.55 37.66
N ARG A 193 2.01 -9.84 37.13
CA ARG A 193 2.63 -8.71 37.81
C ARG A 193 2.35 -7.47 36.97
N GLY A 194 1.71 -6.46 37.56
CA GLY A 194 1.69 -5.12 36.97
C GLY A 194 3.13 -4.66 36.79
N ASP A 195 3.51 -4.38 35.55
CA ASP A 195 4.86 -3.99 35.12
C ASP A 195 5.13 -2.50 35.33
N SER A 196 4.07 -1.74 35.56
CA SER A 196 4.08 -0.29 35.67
C SER A 196 3.36 0.17 36.92
N GLU A 197 3.89 1.20 37.56
CA GLU A 197 3.26 1.89 38.67
C GLU A 197 3.12 3.37 38.33
N LEU A 198 1.93 3.92 38.60
CA LEU A 198 1.65 5.34 38.51
C LEU A 198 1.72 5.96 39.90
N TRP A 199 2.62 6.94 40.01
CA TRP A 199 2.92 7.66 41.23
C TRP A 199 2.48 9.12 41.10
N GLU A 200 1.89 9.66 42.16
CA GLU A 200 1.50 11.06 42.24
C GLU A 200 2.00 11.60 43.58
N LYS A 201 2.75 12.72 43.57
CA LYS A 201 3.29 13.36 44.77
C LYS A 201 4.03 12.38 45.71
N GLY A 202 4.81 11.47 45.12
CA GLY A 202 5.60 10.48 45.85
C GLY A 202 4.81 9.33 46.46
N LYS A 203 3.50 9.18 46.17
CA LYS A 203 2.68 8.03 46.59
C LYS A 203 2.23 7.23 45.38
N ARG A 204 2.40 5.91 45.45
CA ARG A 204 1.83 4.98 44.46
C ARG A 204 0.32 5.01 44.55
N LYS A 205 -0.36 5.23 43.42
CA LYS A 205 -1.83 5.22 43.36
C LYS A 205 -2.38 4.04 42.57
N ILE A 206 -1.69 3.65 41.49
CA ILE A 206 -2.16 2.61 40.59
C ILE A 206 -0.99 1.72 40.24
N ARG A 207 -1.23 0.41 40.24
CA ARG A 207 -0.35 -0.59 39.66
C ARG A 207 -1.08 -1.24 38.49
N GLY A 208 -0.36 -1.48 37.40
CA GLY A 208 -1.02 -2.00 36.22
C GLY A 208 -0.09 -2.13 35.03
N HIS A 209 -0.72 -2.29 33.87
CA HIS A 209 -0.04 -2.33 32.58
C HIS A 209 -0.53 -1.20 31.69
N ILE A 210 0.39 -0.39 31.17
CA ILE A 210 0.06 0.77 30.34
C ILE A 210 -0.26 0.29 28.92
N ILE A 211 -1.51 0.44 28.52
CA ILE A 211 -2.02 0.06 27.19
C ILE A 211 -1.65 1.14 26.16
N ALA A 212 -1.80 2.41 26.54
CA ALA A 212 -1.46 3.54 25.69
C ALA A 212 -1.17 4.80 26.51
N SER A 213 -0.38 5.70 25.94
CA SER A 213 -0.14 7.03 26.48
C SER A 213 -0.10 8.05 25.36
N SER A 214 -0.71 9.20 25.59
CA SER A 214 -0.58 10.42 24.80
C SER A 214 0.03 11.54 25.66
N SER A 215 0.12 12.75 25.11
CA SER A 215 0.49 13.97 25.86
C SER A 215 -0.46 14.25 27.02
N ASP A 216 -1.74 13.94 26.85
CA ASP A 216 -2.81 14.40 27.74
C ASP A 216 -3.47 13.25 28.51
N LEU A 217 -3.29 12.01 28.06
CA LEU A 217 -3.98 10.85 28.60
C LEU A 217 -3.06 9.64 28.79
N ILE A 218 -3.39 8.80 29.76
CA ILE A 218 -2.81 7.47 29.97
C ILE A 218 -3.97 6.47 30.05
N ALA A 219 -3.93 5.43 29.22
CA ALA A 219 -4.77 4.24 29.36
C ALA A 219 -3.96 3.15 30.07
N ILE A 220 -4.46 2.68 31.20
CA ILE A 220 -3.84 1.65 32.02
C ILE A 220 -4.85 0.56 32.36
N TYR A 221 -4.44 -0.70 32.25
CA TYR A 221 -5.13 -1.81 32.88
C TYR A 221 -4.72 -1.87 34.35
N ASP A 222 -5.63 -1.49 35.25
CA ASP A 222 -5.42 -1.49 36.68
C ASP A 222 -5.47 -2.93 37.20
N THR A 223 -4.32 -3.46 37.65
CA THR A 223 -4.24 -4.85 38.14
C THR A 223 -4.94 -5.04 39.47
N ASP A 224 -5.10 -3.98 40.27
CA ASP A 224 -5.74 -4.10 41.57
C ASP A 224 -7.28 -4.12 41.42
N LEU A 225 -7.80 -3.34 40.45
CA LEU A 225 -9.24 -3.24 40.18
C LEU A 225 -9.74 -4.10 39.01
N HIS A 226 -8.83 -4.76 38.28
CA HIS A 226 -9.13 -5.59 37.10
C HIS A 226 -9.95 -4.87 36.02
N GLN A 227 -9.67 -3.58 35.81
CA GLN A 227 -10.39 -2.74 34.86
C GLN A 227 -9.46 -1.81 34.10
N VAL A 228 -9.85 -1.48 32.87
CA VAL A 228 -9.17 -0.48 32.06
C VAL A 228 -9.64 0.91 32.45
N ARG A 229 -8.69 1.81 32.69
CA ARG A 229 -8.95 3.19 33.09
C ARG A 229 -8.20 4.14 32.18
N THR A 230 -8.87 5.21 31.79
CA THR A 230 -8.26 6.35 31.11
C THR A 230 -8.13 7.50 32.09
N LEU A 231 -6.91 8.00 32.25
CA LEU A 231 -6.54 9.03 33.21
C LEU A 231 -5.95 10.22 32.46
N SER A 232 -6.14 11.44 32.98
CA SER A 232 -5.37 12.59 32.53
C SER A 232 -3.90 12.40 32.86
N ARG A 233 -2.99 12.79 31.95
CA ARG A 233 -1.54 12.62 32.06
C ARG A 233 -0.97 13.31 33.30
N GLY A 234 -1.48 14.50 33.64
CA GLY A 234 -1.15 15.25 34.85
C GLY A 234 0.34 15.19 35.25
N ASP A 235 0.58 15.11 36.55
CA ASP A 235 1.91 14.92 37.15
C ASP A 235 2.19 13.44 37.48
N TRP A 236 1.61 12.51 36.72
CA TRP A 236 1.81 11.09 36.95
C TRP A 236 3.23 10.67 36.57
N GLU A 237 3.99 10.21 37.55
CA GLU A 237 5.27 9.55 37.33
C GLU A 237 5.03 8.07 37.00
N ILE A 238 5.47 7.64 35.82
CA ILE A 238 5.47 6.24 35.41
C ILE A 238 6.78 5.61 35.86
N ARG A 239 6.70 4.62 36.75
CA ARG A 239 7.85 3.83 37.19
C ARG A 239 7.65 2.38 36.75
N ARG A 240 8.67 1.77 36.16
CA ARG A 240 8.64 0.33 35.87
C ARG A 240 8.99 -0.44 37.13
N VAL A 241 8.23 -1.49 37.39
CA VAL A 241 8.59 -2.47 38.41
C VAL A 241 9.71 -3.31 37.82
N GLY A 242 10.92 -3.20 38.39
CA GLY A 242 12.05 -4.04 37.99
C GLY A 242 11.68 -5.52 38.10
N LEU A 243 12.01 -6.29 37.06
CA LEU A 243 11.91 -7.75 37.07
C LEU A 243 12.84 -8.36 38.11
#